data_AF-A0A2V6TDV2-F1
#
_entry.id   AF-A0A2V6TDV2-F1
#
_cell.length_a   1.000
_cell.length_b   1.000
_cell.length_c   1.000
_cell.angle_alpha   90.00
_cell.angle_beta   90.00
_cell.angle_gamma   90.00
#
_symmetry.space_group_name_H-M   'P 1'
#
loop_
_entity.id
_entity.type
_entity.pdbx_description
1 polymer ?
#
loop_
_entity_poly.entity_id
_entity_poly.type
_entity_poly.pdbx_seq_one_letter_code
_entity_poly.pdbx_strand_id
1 'polypeptide(L)'
;MTKMASLPAAWGAAKQSKLPKYYLDLAEERKYAQRNEARFTPAVSIMVGLREVLRMIEAEGLVEVFRRHDRLSRATRAGAEALGLTLFPKTTPSPALTAVQVPPGVDADRVVERFATSHNITIDGGRGPTKGKIFRIGHMGYVADFDVISALAALEQVLYELGQPVDFGAGLRAAQKIFSERS
;
A
#
# COMPACT_ATOMS: atom_id res chain seq x y z
N MET A 1 8.21 10.91 -24.20
CA MET A 1 6.86 11.48 -24.41
C MET A 1 5.95 11.07 -23.27
N THR A 2 5.65 11.96 -22.32
CA THR A 2 4.70 11.69 -21.24
C THR A 2 3.29 11.87 -21.80
N LYS A 3 2.63 10.79 -22.22
CA LYS A 3 1.21 10.84 -22.56
C LYS A 3 0.41 10.93 -21.27
N MET A 4 -0.27 12.05 -21.05
CA MET A 4 -1.19 12.17 -19.92
C MET A 4 -2.35 11.19 -20.12
N ALA A 5 -2.46 10.21 -19.22
CA ALA A 5 -3.44 9.15 -19.32
C ALA A 5 -4.84 9.69 -18.98
N SER A 6 -5.70 9.82 -19.99
CA SER A 6 -7.14 9.92 -19.78
C SER A 6 -7.89 9.42 -21.01
N LEU A 7 -9.08 8.87 -20.77
CA LEU A 7 -9.94 8.35 -21.82
C LEU A 7 -10.40 9.48 -22.76
N PRO A 8 -10.57 9.25 -24.08
CA PRO A 8 -11.07 10.26 -25.02
C PRO A 8 -12.34 10.99 -24.55
N ALA A 9 -13.24 10.27 -23.87
CA ALA A 9 -14.46 10.83 -23.27
C ALA A 9 -14.18 11.90 -22.20
N ALA A 10 -13.13 11.72 -21.38
CA ALA A 10 -12.76 12.68 -20.34
C ALA A 10 -12.27 14.02 -20.93
N TRP A 11 -11.58 13.98 -22.07
CA TRP A 11 -11.18 15.20 -22.78
C TRP A 11 -12.39 15.96 -23.38
N GLY A 12 -13.41 15.24 -23.81
CA GLY A 12 -14.69 15.85 -24.22
C GLY A 12 -15.35 16.61 -23.08
N ALA A 13 -15.45 15.98 -21.91
CA ALA A 13 -16.01 16.61 -20.71
C ALA A 13 -15.17 17.80 -20.22
N ALA A 14 -13.84 17.69 -20.24
CA ALA A 14 -12.94 18.76 -19.81
C ALA A 14 -13.13 20.06 -20.60
N LYS A 15 -13.41 19.95 -21.92
CA LYS A 15 -13.70 21.09 -22.80
C LYS A 15 -15.03 21.79 -22.44
N GLN A 16 -16.01 21.04 -21.96
CA GLN A 16 -17.33 21.56 -21.61
C GLN A 16 -17.41 22.04 -20.15
N SER A 17 -16.47 21.62 -19.29
CA SER A 17 -16.45 22.00 -17.88
C SER A 17 -16.31 23.50 -17.69
N LYS A 18 -17.28 24.11 -17.02
CA LYS A 18 -17.32 25.53 -16.64
C LYS A 18 -16.75 25.84 -15.25
N LEU A 19 -16.23 24.82 -14.55
CA LEU A 19 -15.57 25.03 -13.26
C LEU A 19 -14.36 25.96 -13.42
N PRO A 20 -14.13 26.88 -12.46
CA PRO A 20 -12.93 27.71 -12.47
C PRO A 20 -11.69 26.81 -12.35
N LYS A 21 -10.74 27.02 -13.26
CA LYS A 21 -9.51 26.24 -13.36
C LYS A 21 -8.38 27.14 -13.85
N TYR A 22 -7.24 27.06 -13.18
CA TYR A 22 -6.03 27.75 -13.58
C TYR A 22 -4.85 26.79 -13.48
N TYR A 23 -4.40 26.48 -12.26
CA TYR A 23 -3.28 25.58 -12.04
C TYR A 23 -3.58 24.14 -12.51
N LEU A 24 -4.77 23.63 -12.22
CA LEU A 24 -5.22 22.29 -12.63
C LEU A 24 -5.99 22.29 -13.97
N ASP A 25 -5.74 23.26 -14.85
CA ASP A 25 -6.31 23.22 -16.20
C ASP A 25 -5.52 22.22 -17.08
N LEU A 26 -5.99 20.97 -17.05
CA LEU A 26 -5.43 19.84 -17.77
C LEU A 26 -5.43 20.01 -19.30
N ALA A 27 -6.33 20.84 -19.85
CA ALA A 27 -6.38 21.10 -21.29
C ALA A 27 -5.22 22.01 -21.71
N GLU A 28 -4.94 23.05 -20.91
CA GLU A 28 -3.78 23.91 -21.09
C GLU A 28 -2.48 23.14 -20.84
N GLU A 29 -2.35 22.40 -19.74
CA GLU A 29 -1.17 21.56 -19.49
C GLU A 29 -0.84 20.64 -20.66
N ARG A 30 -1.86 20.02 -21.28
CA ARG A 30 -1.68 19.16 -22.45
C ARG A 30 -1.09 19.91 -23.65
N LYS A 31 -1.47 21.17 -23.89
CA LYS A 31 -0.91 21.97 -25.00
C LYS A 31 0.58 22.22 -24.82
N TYR A 32 1.03 22.48 -23.59
CA TYR A 32 2.45 22.63 -23.27
C TYR A 32 3.18 21.29 -23.36
N ALA A 33 2.61 20.22 -22.79
CA ALA A 33 3.20 18.89 -22.83
C ALA A 33 3.40 18.36 -24.27
N GLN A 34 2.51 18.68 -25.21
CA GLN A 34 2.65 18.35 -26.63
C GLN A 34 3.87 19.02 -27.29
N ARG A 35 4.34 20.14 -26.74
CA ARG A 35 5.56 20.86 -27.16
C ARG A 35 6.79 20.46 -26.33
N ASN A 36 6.68 19.46 -25.45
CA ASN A 36 7.68 19.11 -24.43
C ASN A 36 8.03 20.27 -23.48
N GLU A 37 7.07 21.15 -23.23
CA GLU A 37 7.19 22.26 -22.27
C GLU A 37 6.38 21.95 -21.01
N ALA A 38 6.80 22.53 -19.89
CA ALA A 38 5.97 22.62 -18.69
C ALA A 38 5.29 23.99 -18.66
N ARG A 39 4.00 24.04 -18.33
CA ARG A 39 3.28 25.32 -18.25
C ARG A 39 3.74 26.18 -17.07
N PHE A 40 4.11 25.53 -15.97
CA PHE A 40 4.68 26.13 -14.78
C PHE A 40 6.02 25.46 -14.46
N THR A 41 6.84 26.09 -13.62
CA THR A 41 8.10 25.52 -13.15
C THR A 41 7.86 24.14 -12.51
N PRO A 42 8.36 23.04 -13.10
CA PRO A 42 8.11 21.71 -12.58
C PRO A 42 9.00 21.41 -11.37
N ALA A 43 8.56 20.48 -10.52
CA ALA A 43 9.41 19.90 -9.48
C ALA A 43 10.44 18.96 -10.13
N VAL A 44 11.56 19.51 -10.60
CA VAL A 44 12.56 18.79 -11.41
C VAL A 44 13.01 17.48 -10.76
N SER A 45 13.32 17.48 -9.46
CA SER A 45 13.76 16.29 -8.73
C SER A 45 12.68 15.18 -8.72
N ILE A 46 11.40 15.54 -8.59
CA ILE A 46 10.29 14.60 -8.63
C ILE A 46 10.12 14.01 -10.03
N MET A 47 10.31 14.81 -11.08
CA MET A 47 10.26 14.33 -12.47
C MET A 47 11.38 13.33 -12.78
N VAL A 48 12.59 13.59 -12.29
CA VAL A 48 13.73 12.66 -12.43
C VAL A 48 13.48 11.38 -11.65
N GLY A 49 12.98 11.48 -10.41
CA GLY A 49 12.62 10.31 -9.59
C GLY A 49 11.52 9.47 -10.25
N LEU A 50 10.47 10.10 -10.76
CA LEU A 50 9.38 9.42 -11.49
C LEU A 50 9.92 8.65 -12.70
N ARG A 51 10.85 9.23 -13.47
CA ARG A 51 11.48 8.55 -14.59
C ARG A 51 12.17 7.26 -14.16
N GLU A 52 12.89 7.27 -13.04
CA GLU A 52 13.57 6.06 -12.55
C GLU A 52 12.58 5.02 -12.04
N VAL A 53 11.54 5.42 -11.31
CA VAL A 53 10.48 4.50 -10.85
C VAL A 53 9.78 3.82 -12.03
N LEU A 54 9.47 4.57 -13.10
CA LEU A 54 8.90 4.00 -14.31
C LEU A 54 9.86 3.01 -14.97
N ARG A 55 11.17 3.31 -15.02
CA ARG A 55 12.18 2.39 -15.55
C ARG A 55 12.28 1.09 -14.74
N MET A 56 12.17 1.18 -13.41
CA MET A 56 12.14 0.00 -12.54
C MET A 56 10.89 -0.85 -12.77
N ILE A 57 9.71 -0.22 -12.90
CA ILE A 57 8.44 -0.91 -13.21
C ILE A 57 8.51 -1.57 -14.59
N GLU A 58 9.07 -0.90 -15.61
CA GLU A 58 9.25 -1.47 -16.94
C GLU A 58 10.23 -2.65 -16.94
N ALA A 59 11.30 -2.58 -16.14
CA ALA A 59 12.28 -3.67 -16.02
C ALA A 59 11.72 -4.90 -15.29
N GLU A 60 10.90 -4.72 -14.26
CA GLU A 60 10.18 -5.82 -13.58
C GLU A 60 9.03 -6.36 -14.45
N GLY A 61 8.33 -5.47 -15.14
CA GLY A 61 7.11 -5.75 -15.90
C GLY A 61 5.86 -5.51 -15.07
N LEU A 62 4.90 -4.74 -15.59
CA LEU A 62 3.72 -4.30 -14.85
C LEU A 62 2.86 -5.47 -14.29
N VAL A 63 2.74 -6.56 -15.04
CA VAL A 63 2.02 -7.76 -14.59
C VAL A 63 2.74 -8.43 -13.43
N GLU A 64 4.08 -8.47 -13.45
CA GLU A 64 4.89 -9.03 -12.36
C GLU A 64 4.82 -8.16 -11.11
N VAL A 65 4.82 -6.83 -11.27
CA VAL A 65 4.55 -5.92 -10.15
C VAL A 65 3.22 -6.29 -9.49
N PHE A 66 2.14 -6.46 -10.24
CA PHE A 66 0.84 -6.85 -9.67
C PHE A 66 0.86 -8.23 -9.02
N ARG A 67 1.54 -9.22 -9.63
CA ARG A 67 1.70 -10.56 -9.06
C ARG A 67 2.47 -10.53 -7.75
N ARG A 68 3.56 -9.75 -7.66
CA ARG A 68 4.32 -9.56 -6.43
C ARG A 68 3.44 -8.98 -5.33
N HIS A 69 2.71 -7.91 -5.61
CA HIS A 69 1.83 -7.28 -4.61
C HIS A 69 0.70 -8.21 -4.17
N ASP A 70 0.06 -8.94 -5.10
CA ASP A 70 -0.94 -9.93 -4.73
C ASP A 70 -0.35 -11.00 -3.79
N ARG A 71 0.80 -11.57 -4.14
CA ARG A 71 1.50 -12.58 -3.34
C ARG A 71 1.89 -12.07 -1.95
N LEU A 72 2.46 -10.86 -1.85
CA LEU A 72 2.75 -10.22 -0.55
C LEU A 72 1.46 -10.07 0.27
N SER A 73 0.38 -9.62 -0.37
CA SER A 73 -0.90 -9.43 0.30
C SER A 73 -1.51 -10.75 0.81
N ARG A 74 -1.42 -11.84 0.04
CA ARG A 74 -1.85 -13.18 0.45
C ARG A 74 -1.03 -13.68 1.63
N ALA A 75 0.29 -13.50 1.59
CA ALA A 75 1.17 -13.89 2.69
C ALA A 75 0.90 -13.10 3.98
N THR A 76 0.71 -11.78 3.90
CA THR A 76 0.35 -10.97 5.07
C THR A 76 -1.01 -11.37 5.66
N ARG A 77 -2.01 -11.64 4.81
CA ARG A 77 -3.33 -12.10 5.26
C ARG A 77 -3.25 -13.46 5.95
N ALA A 78 -2.60 -14.44 5.31
CA ALA A 78 -2.42 -15.77 5.86
C ALA A 78 -1.66 -15.72 7.20
N GLY A 79 -0.65 -14.85 7.30
CA GLY A 79 0.08 -14.62 8.55
C GLY A 79 -0.81 -14.06 9.67
N ALA A 80 -1.59 -13.02 9.38
CA ALA A 80 -2.50 -12.44 10.37
C ALA A 80 -3.59 -13.43 10.82
N GLU A 81 -4.17 -14.17 9.89
CA GLU A 81 -5.20 -15.19 10.19
C GLU A 81 -4.63 -16.35 11.01
N ALA A 82 -3.39 -16.78 10.74
CA ALA A 82 -2.71 -17.82 11.51
C ALA A 82 -2.45 -17.39 12.97
N LEU A 83 -2.40 -16.09 13.25
CA LEU A 83 -2.33 -15.54 14.60
C LEU A 83 -3.72 -15.38 15.25
N GLY A 84 -4.78 -15.91 14.63
CA GLY A 84 -6.15 -15.82 15.13
C GLY A 84 -6.79 -14.44 14.94
N LEU A 85 -6.17 -13.55 14.17
CA LEU A 85 -6.70 -12.22 13.91
C LEU A 85 -7.76 -12.24 12.82
N THR A 86 -8.72 -11.32 12.91
CA THR A 86 -9.79 -11.20 11.92
C THR A 86 -9.47 -10.09 10.92
N LEU A 87 -9.51 -10.40 9.63
CA LEU A 87 -9.40 -9.38 8.59
C LEU A 87 -10.61 -8.44 8.61
N PHE A 88 -10.38 -7.15 8.35
CA PHE A 88 -11.47 -6.17 8.30
C PHE A 88 -12.35 -6.29 7.04
N PRO A 89 -11.80 -6.42 5.81
CA PRO A 89 -12.60 -6.63 4.61
C PRO A 89 -13.24 -8.02 4.59
N LYS A 90 -14.54 -8.09 4.33
CA LYS A 90 -15.28 -9.37 4.32
C LYS A 90 -15.26 -10.11 2.97
N THR A 91 -15.11 -9.38 1.85
CA THR A 91 -15.29 -9.96 0.51
C THR A 91 -14.21 -9.57 -0.49
N THR A 92 -13.73 -8.32 -0.44
CA THR A 92 -12.81 -7.77 -1.44
C THR A 92 -11.58 -7.18 -0.74
N PRO A 93 -10.59 -8.01 -0.35
CA PRO A 93 -9.36 -7.51 0.26
C PRO A 93 -8.50 -6.78 -0.79
N SER A 94 -7.76 -5.77 -0.34
CA SER A 94 -6.84 -5.02 -1.18
C SER A 94 -5.51 -5.76 -1.37
N PRO A 95 -4.92 -5.74 -2.57
CA PRO A 95 -3.55 -6.23 -2.79
C PRO A 95 -2.47 -5.22 -2.35
N ALA A 96 -2.83 -4.01 -1.92
CA ALA A 96 -1.86 -2.97 -1.54
C ALA A 96 -1.61 -2.85 -0.03
N LEU A 97 -2.59 -3.27 0.79
CA LEU A 97 -2.47 -3.32 2.24
C LEU A 97 -3.41 -4.36 2.84
N THR A 98 -3.10 -4.85 4.04
CA THR A 98 -3.96 -5.73 4.83
C THR A 98 -4.47 -4.97 6.06
N ALA A 99 -5.79 -4.81 6.15
CA ALA A 99 -6.46 -4.22 7.30
C ALA A 99 -6.96 -5.32 8.24
N VAL A 100 -6.59 -5.23 9.52
CA VAL A 100 -6.84 -6.25 10.54
C VAL A 100 -7.60 -5.63 11.71
N GLN A 101 -8.62 -6.32 12.19
CA GLN A 101 -9.36 -5.93 13.40
C GLN A 101 -8.52 -6.22 14.64
N VAL A 102 -8.49 -5.30 15.59
CA VAL A 102 -7.81 -5.57 16.86
C VAL A 102 -8.57 -6.64 17.66
N PRO A 103 -7.86 -7.52 18.39
CA PRO A 103 -8.49 -8.41 19.34
C PRO A 103 -9.28 -7.66 20.42
N PRO A 104 -10.27 -8.32 21.06
CA PRO A 104 -10.96 -7.74 22.21
C PRO A 104 -9.97 -7.28 23.30
N GLY A 105 -10.17 -6.06 23.80
CA GLY A 105 -9.31 -5.46 24.83
C GLY A 105 -8.00 -4.85 24.32
N VAL A 106 -7.74 -4.88 23.02
CA VAL A 106 -6.59 -4.22 22.39
C VAL A 106 -7.04 -2.94 21.69
N ASP A 107 -6.26 -1.87 21.84
CA ASP A 107 -6.43 -0.63 21.08
C ASP A 107 -5.48 -0.61 19.88
N ALA A 108 -5.98 -0.29 18.68
CA ALA A 108 -5.17 -0.23 17.48
C ALA A 108 -4.05 0.81 17.53
N ASP A 109 -4.26 1.95 18.20
CA ASP A 109 -3.25 3.00 18.33
C ASP A 109 -2.06 2.49 19.17
N ARG A 110 -2.31 1.60 20.15
CA ARG A 110 -1.24 0.93 20.92
C ARG A 110 -0.46 -0.08 20.09
N VAL A 111 -1.13 -0.80 19.18
CA VAL A 111 -0.44 -1.71 18.24
C VAL A 111 0.51 -0.89 17.36
N VAL A 112 0.02 0.20 16.78
CA VAL A 112 0.83 1.11 15.94
C VAL A 112 2.01 1.69 16.72
N GLU A 113 1.77 2.16 17.95
CA GLU A 113 2.81 2.68 18.84
C GLU A 113 3.91 1.63 19.08
N ARG A 114 3.54 0.40 19.45
CA ARG A 114 4.51 -0.67 19.75
C ARG A 114 5.31 -1.11 18.53
N PHE A 115 4.70 -1.15 17.36
CA PHE A 115 5.43 -1.35 16.10
C PHE A 115 6.55 -0.31 15.92
N ALA A 116 6.24 0.97 16.17
CA ALA A 116 7.21 2.05 16.03
C ALA A 116 8.28 2.00 17.13
N THR A 117 7.90 1.85 18.40
CA THR A 117 8.83 1.96 19.54
C THR A 117 9.67 0.71 19.76
N SER A 118 9.11 -0.49 19.56
CA SER A 118 9.78 -1.76 19.86
C SER A 118 10.56 -2.31 18.65
N HIS A 119 10.12 -1.98 17.42
CA HIS A 119 10.66 -2.61 16.20
C HIS A 119 11.12 -1.63 15.13
N ASN A 120 10.93 -0.32 15.33
CA ASN A 120 11.23 0.70 14.32
C ASN A 120 10.52 0.43 12.97
N ILE A 121 9.30 -0.13 13.04
CA ILE A 121 8.45 -0.40 11.88
C ILE A 121 7.25 0.53 11.95
N THR A 122 6.96 1.23 10.86
CA THR A 122 5.76 2.08 10.78
C THR A 122 4.62 1.32 10.12
N ILE A 123 3.52 1.21 10.84
CA ILE A 123 2.22 0.78 10.31
C ILE A 123 1.19 1.86 10.59
N ASP A 124 -0.01 1.70 10.04
CA ASP A 124 -1.07 2.69 10.18
C ASP A 124 -2.24 2.17 11.03
N GLY A 125 -2.88 3.07 11.77
CA GLY A 125 -4.19 2.81 12.37
C GLY A 125 -5.37 2.97 11.39
N GLY A 126 -6.55 2.63 11.88
CA GLY A 126 -7.83 2.97 11.28
C GLY A 126 -8.10 4.48 11.28
N ARG A 127 -8.96 4.94 10.37
CA ARG A 127 -9.35 6.36 10.25
C ARG A 127 -10.86 6.51 10.34
N GLY A 128 -11.31 7.68 10.81
CA GLY A 128 -12.73 8.00 10.94
C GLY A 128 -13.48 6.92 11.75
N PRO A 129 -14.54 6.29 11.21
CA PRO A 129 -15.33 5.26 11.91
C PRO A 129 -14.55 4.02 12.39
N THR A 130 -13.35 3.79 11.83
CA THR A 130 -12.49 2.63 12.13
C THR A 130 -11.33 2.96 13.07
N LYS A 131 -11.20 4.21 13.53
CA LYS A 131 -10.15 4.62 14.47
C LYS A 131 -10.23 3.78 15.76
N GLY A 132 -9.07 3.31 16.25
CA GLY A 132 -8.95 2.44 17.42
C GLY A 132 -9.40 0.98 17.21
N LYS A 133 -10.06 0.65 16.08
CA LYS A 133 -10.68 -0.67 15.83
C LYS A 133 -9.89 -1.56 14.87
N ILE A 134 -9.06 -0.96 14.02
CA ILE A 134 -8.24 -1.69 13.05
C ILE A 134 -6.85 -1.09 12.96
N PHE A 135 -5.89 -1.91 12.58
CA PHE A 135 -4.58 -1.47 12.08
C PHE A 135 -4.38 -1.97 10.65
N ARG A 136 -3.41 -1.39 9.94
CA ARG A 136 -3.17 -1.60 8.51
C ARG A 136 -1.68 -1.84 8.28
N ILE A 137 -1.35 -3.00 7.72
CA ILE A 137 0.00 -3.35 7.27
C ILE A 137 0.08 -3.10 5.77
N GLY A 138 0.88 -2.12 5.35
CA GLY A 138 1.13 -1.81 3.95
C GLY A 138 2.15 -2.76 3.35
N HIS A 139 1.90 -3.23 2.12
CA HIS A 139 2.81 -4.13 1.40
C HIS A 139 2.90 -3.74 -0.08
N MET A 140 2.90 -2.43 -0.34
CA MET A 140 2.99 -1.84 -1.68
C MET A 140 4.24 -1.00 -1.90
N GLY A 141 4.68 -0.95 -3.16
CA GLY A 141 5.85 -0.20 -3.59
C GLY A 141 7.13 -1.03 -3.50
N TYR A 142 8.16 -0.43 -2.89
CA TYR A 142 9.46 -1.04 -2.69
C TYR A 142 9.47 -1.92 -1.43
N VAL A 143 8.76 -3.04 -1.53
CA VAL A 143 8.54 -4.03 -0.47
C VAL A 143 8.74 -5.42 -1.07
N ALA A 144 9.39 -6.30 -0.31
CA ALA A 144 9.69 -7.68 -0.65
C ALA A 144 9.24 -8.65 0.45
N ASP A 145 9.46 -9.94 0.21
CA ASP A 145 8.98 -11.02 1.07
C ASP A 145 9.43 -10.88 2.53
N PHE A 146 10.70 -10.54 2.75
CA PHE A 146 11.27 -10.41 4.09
C PHE A 146 10.79 -9.18 4.86
N ASP A 147 10.28 -8.16 4.17
CA ASP A 147 9.60 -7.04 4.83
C ASP A 147 8.28 -7.51 5.44
N VAL A 148 7.53 -8.36 4.72
CA VAL A 148 6.31 -8.99 5.25
C VAL A 148 6.63 -9.93 6.41
N ILE A 149 7.69 -10.74 6.30
CA ILE A 149 8.13 -11.60 7.41
C ILE A 149 8.51 -10.78 8.64
N SER A 150 9.26 -9.70 8.46
CA SER A 150 9.65 -8.79 9.55
C SER A 150 8.43 -8.16 10.22
N ALA A 151 7.46 -7.68 9.43
CA ALA A 151 6.23 -7.10 9.95
C ALA A 151 5.37 -8.12 10.72
N LEU A 152 5.30 -9.37 10.26
CA LEU A 152 4.58 -10.44 10.97
C LEU A 152 5.31 -10.88 12.25
N ALA A 153 6.64 -10.94 12.23
CA ALA A 153 7.43 -11.23 13.43
C ALA A 153 7.26 -10.14 14.51
N ALA A 154 7.28 -8.87 14.09
CA ALA A 154 6.93 -7.75 14.96
C ALA A 154 5.49 -7.86 15.47
N LEU A 155 4.53 -8.25 14.61
CA LEU A 155 3.13 -8.42 15.04
C LEU A 155 3.00 -9.46 16.16
N GLU A 156 3.68 -10.60 16.04
CA GLU A 156 3.69 -11.64 17.08
C GLU A 156 4.20 -11.09 18.42
N GLN A 157 5.30 -10.34 18.41
CA GLN A 157 5.87 -9.72 19.62
C GLN A 157 4.94 -8.64 20.19
N VAL A 158 4.38 -7.78 19.35
CA VAL A 158 3.45 -6.72 19.77
C VAL A 158 2.18 -7.29 20.39
N LEU A 159 1.60 -8.34 19.81
CA LEU A 159 0.43 -9.00 20.38
C LEU A 159 0.74 -9.59 21.76
N TYR A 160 1.90 -10.24 21.91
CA TYR A 160 2.35 -10.79 23.18
C TYR A 160 2.58 -9.69 24.24
N GLU A 161 3.24 -8.59 23.88
CA GLU A 161 3.44 -7.42 24.76
C GLU A 161 2.12 -6.77 25.21
N LEU A 162 1.07 -6.88 24.38
CA LEU A 162 -0.28 -6.40 24.69
C LEU A 162 -1.14 -7.45 25.41
N GLY A 163 -0.53 -8.54 25.87
CA GLY A 163 -1.19 -9.57 26.68
C GLY A 163 -2.12 -10.49 25.89
N GLN A 164 -1.98 -10.54 24.57
CA GLN A 164 -2.72 -11.49 23.74
C GLN A 164 -1.98 -12.83 23.67
N PRO A 165 -2.70 -13.97 23.61
CA PRO A 165 -2.08 -15.26 23.35
C PRO A 165 -1.52 -15.28 21.93
N VAL A 166 -0.28 -15.76 21.78
CA VAL A 166 0.42 -15.82 20.49
C VAL A 166 1.08 -17.18 20.35
N ASP A 167 0.80 -17.86 19.22
CA ASP A 167 1.58 -19.01 18.76
C ASP A 167 2.76 -18.49 17.92
N PHE A 168 3.91 -18.29 18.57
CA PHE A 168 5.08 -17.72 17.92
C PHE A 168 5.54 -18.55 16.71
N GLY A 169 5.80 -17.87 15.61
CA GLY A 169 6.16 -18.44 14.32
C GLY A 169 4.96 -18.92 13.48
N ALA A 170 3.72 -18.90 13.98
CA ALA A 170 2.55 -19.28 13.20
C ALA A 170 2.33 -18.33 12.02
N GLY A 171 2.47 -17.02 12.24
CA GLY A 171 2.31 -16.00 11.20
C GLY A 171 3.38 -16.12 10.12
N LEU A 172 4.65 -16.29 10.54
CA LEU A 172 5.78 -16.48 9.63
C LEU A 172 5.62 -17.76 8.80
N ARG A 173 5.27 -18.87 9.45
CA ARG A 173 5.08 -20.17 8.77
C ARG A 173 3.99 -20.09 7.72
N ALA A 174 2.88 -19.42 8.01
CA ALA A 174 1.80 -19.24 7.04
C ALA A 174 2.24 -18.38 5.85
N ALA A 175 2.92 -17.26 6.09
CA ALA A 175 3.44 -16.40 5.03
C ALA A 175 4.50 -17.12 4.16
N GLN A 176 5.44 -17.84 4.77
CA GLN A 176 6.47 -18.58 4.05
C GLN A 176 5.91 -19.70 3.18
N LYS A 177 4.80 -20.36 3.58
CA LYS A 177 4.11 -21.32 2.72
C LYS A 177 3.63 -20.65 1.43
N ILE A 178 2.99 -19.48 1.53
CA ILE A 178 2.57 -18.69 0.37
C ILE A 178 3.78 -18.32 -0.51
N PHE A 179 4.89 -17.89 0.09
CA PHE A 179 6.09 -17.53 -0.67
C PHE A 179 6.79 -18.72 -1.34
N SER A 180 6.55 -19.94 -0.84
CA SER A 180 7.09 -21.19 -1.39
C SER A 180 6.23 -21.77 -2.52
N GLU A 181 5.04 -21.22 -2.77
CA GLU A 181 4.23 -21.58 -3.93
C GLU A 181 5.02 -21.23 -5.20
N ARG A 182 5.23 -22.22 -6.08
CA ARG A 182 5.90 -21.97 -7.36
C ARG A 182 5.09 -20.95 -8.14
N SER A 183 5.73 -19.84 -8.51
CA SER A 183 5.18 -18.83 -9.42
C SER A 183 5.22 -19.32 -10.86
#